data_AF-A0A930ZE91-F1
#
_entry.id   AF-A0A930ZE91-F1
#
_cell.length_a   1.000
_cell.length_b   1.000
_cell.length_c   1.000
_cell.angle_alpha   90.00
_cell.angle_beta   90.00
_cell.angle_gamma   90.00
#
_symmetry.space_group_name_H-M   'P 1'
#
loop_
_entity.id
_entity.type
_entity.pdbx_description
1 polymer ?
#
loop_
_entity_poly.entity_id
_entity_poly.type
_entity_poly.pdbx_seq_one_letter_code
_entity_poly.pdbx_strand_id
1 'polypeptide(L)'
;MSKTDDLVELLRQHKEKEAQTHVDLEAIRREWLGHLENLFKNVEDWLKAAVAGNLVELNRRQITLEEEFTGSYKAPLLELRFSDGTVSLRPIW
;
A
#
# COMPACT_ATOMS: atom_id res chain seq x y z
N MET A 1 -36.05 -21.07 22.95
CA MET A 1 -35.56 -19.74 22.54
C MET A 1 -36.36 -19.29 21.35
N SER A 2 -36.74 -18.00 21.31
CA SER A 2 -37.50 -17.45 20.18
C SER A 2 -36.55 -17.15 19.02
N LYS A 3 -37.00 -17.31 17.77
CA LYS A 3 -36.22 -16.94 16.56
C LYS A 3 -35.74 -15.49 16.59
N THR A 4 -36.44 -14.63 17.33
CA THR A 4 -36.08 -13.22 17.55
C THR A 4 -34.83 -13.08 18.43
N ASP A 5 -34.68 -13.92 19.46
CA ASP A 5 -33.53 -13.88 20.37
C ASP A 5 -32.25 -14.33 19.65
N ASP A 6 -32.36 -15.33 18.79
CA ASP A 6 -31.24 -15.83 17.96
C ASP A 6 -30.74 -14.77 16.98
N LEU A 7 -31.67 -13.98 16.42
CA LEU A 7 -31.35 -12.95 15.44
C LEU A 7 -30.70 -11.73 16.11
N VAL A 8 -31.15 -11.36 17.31
CA VAL A 8 -30.54 -10.31 18.13
C VAL A 8 -29.13 -10.70 18.56
N GLU A 9 -28.91 -11.95 18.96
CA GLU A 9 -27.58 -12.43 19.33
C GLU A 9 -26.63 -12.48 18.14
N LEU A 10 -27.09 -12.90 16.95
CA LEU A 10 -26.31 -12.84 15.71
C LEU A 10 -25.87 -11.41 15.37
N LEU A 11 -26.79 -10.44 15.46
CA LEU A 11 -26.48 -9.02 15.20
C LEU A 11 -25.51 -8.45 16.24
N ARG A 12 -25.61 -8.86 17.51
CA ARG A 12 -24.69 -8.47 18.58
C ARG A 12 -23.28 -9.01 18.33
N GLN A 13 -23.18 -10.29 17.94
CA GLN A 13 -21.91 -10.92 17.57
C GLN A 13 -21.28 -10.29 16.32
N HIS A 14 -22.08 -9.85 15.34
CA HIS A 14 -21.57 -9.13 14.18
C HIS A 14 -20.98 -7.77 14.57
N LYS A 15 -21.67 -7.02 15.44
CA LYS A 15 -21.21 -5.73 15.95
C LYS A 15 -19.97 -5.86 16.85
N GLU A 16 -19.90 -6.89 17.68
CA GLU A 16 -18.72 -7.19 18.50
C GLU A 16 -17.53 -7.64 17.65
N LYS A 17 -17.76 -8.42 16.59
CA LYS A 17 -16.73 -8.76 15.61
C LYS A 17 -16.27 -7.53 14.83
N GLU A 18 -17.14 -6.65 14.37
CA GLU A 18 -16.75 -5.38 13.74
C GLU A 18 -15.89 -4.51 14.68
N ALA A 19 -16.19 -4.53 15.99
CA ALA A 19 -15.42 -3.80 17.00
C ALA A 19 -14.07 -4.47 17.35
N GLN A 20 -13.99 -5.81 17.35
CA GLN A 20 -12.76 -6.56 17.64
C GLN A 20 -11.85 -6.74 16.41
N THR A 21 -12.42 -6.68 15.21
CA THR A 21 -11.69 -6.73 13.92
C THR A 21 -11.33 -5.32 13.43
N HIS A 22 -11.37 -4.32 14.32
CA HIS A 22 -10.78 -3.02 14.08
C HIS A 22 -9.26 -3.10 14.25
N VAL A 23 -8.62 -4.00 13.49
CA VAL A 23 -7.24 -3.77 13.08
C VAL A 23 -7.27 -2.41 12.41
N ASP A 24 -6.51 -1.44 12.92
CA ASP A 24 -6.44 -0.10 12.32
C ASP A 24 -5.76 -0.24 10.96
N LEU A 25 -6.55 -0.60 9.95
CA LEU A 25 -6.12 -0.78 8.57
C LEU A 25 -5.52 0.52 8.03
N GLU A 26 -5.94 1.67 8.56
CA GLU A 26 -5.30 2.93 8.23
C GLU A 26 -3.91 3.04 8.86
N ALA A 27 -3.70 2.61 10.11
CA ALA A 27 -2.37 2.57 10.71
C ALA A 27 -1.44 1.63 9.95
N ILE A 28 -1.89 0.42 9.61
CA ILE A 28 -1.10 -0.52 8.81
C ILE A 28 -0.79 0.10 7.44
N ARG A 29 -1.76 0.78 6.82
CA ARG A 29 -1.56 1.48 5.55
C ARG A 29 -0.51 2.58 5.65
N ARG A 30 -0.60 3.42 6.68
CA ARG A 30 0.38 4.48 6.91
C ARG A 30 1.78 3.92 7.13
N GLU A 31 1.91 2.84 7.89
CA GLU A 31 3.19 2.17 8.15
C GLU A 31 3.78 1.57 6.87
N TRP A 32 3.00 0.81 6.12
CA TRP A 32 3.42 0.24 4.84
C TRP A 32 3.81 1.30 3.80
N LEU A 33 3.04 2.40 3.69
CA LEU A 33 3.42 3.54 2.84
C LEU A 33 4.76 4.14 3.30
N GLY A 34 5.00 4.23 4.60
CA GLY A 34 6.29 4.64 5.16
C GLY A 34 7.43 3.71 4.78
N HIS A 35 7.20 2.40 4.75
CA HIS A 35 8.20 1.43 4.28
C HIS A 35 8.50 1.58 2.79
N LEU A 36 7.49 1.82 1.94
CA LEU A 36 7.71 2.10 0.52
C LEU A 36 8.53 3.36 0.31
N GLU A 37 8.22 4.43 1.05
CA GLU A 37 8.94 5.70 0.97
C GLU A 37 10.43 5.52 1.31
N ASN A 38 10.73 4.77 2.38
CA ASN A 38 12.09 4.45 2.78
C ASN A 38 12.81 3.56 1.77
N LEU A 39 12.13 2.54 1.23
CA LEU A 39 12.70 1.68 0.19
C LEU A 39 13.08 2.49 -1.05
N PHE A 40 12.19 3.34 -1.54
CA PHE A 40 12.45 4.13 -2.74
C PHE A 40 13.56 5.15 -2.52
N LYS A 41 13.62 5.77 -1.34
CA LYS A 41 14.75 6.62 -0.97
C LYS A 41 16.08 5.86 -1.01
N ASN A 42 16.11 4.64 -0.48
CA ASN A 42 17.31 3.81 -0.52
C ASN A 42 17.73 3.47 -1.95
N VAL A 43 16.77 3.14 -2.82
CA VAL A 43 17.04 2.88 -4.25
C VAL A 43 17.57 4.12 -4.95
N GLU A 44 16.96 5.29 -4.71
CA GLU A 44 17.43 6.58 -5.24
C GLU A 44 18.86 6.88 -4.77
N ASP A 45 19.17 6.63 -3.50
CA ASP A 45 20.51 6.83 -2.93
C ASP A 45 21.54 5.87 -3.54
N TRP A 46 21.19 4.59 -3.73
CA TRP A 46 22.07 3.59 -4.36
C TRP A 46 22.37 3.94 -5.82
N LEU A 47 21.42 4.53 -6.53
CA LEU A 47 21.54 4.87 -7.95
C LEU A 47 22.05 6.29 -8.22
N LYS A 48 22.35 7.06 -7.16
CA LYS A 48 22.79 8.46 -7.29
C LYS A 48 23.96 8.67 -8.24
N ALA A 49 24.96 7.78 -8.21
CA ALA A 49 26.11 7.85 -9.12
C ALA A 49 25.72 7.51 -10.57
N ALA A 50 24.81 6.56 -10.78
CA ALA A 50 24.32 6.19 -12.10
C ALA A 50 23.47 7.31 -12.71
N VAL A 51 22.67 8.01 -11.90
CA VAL A 51 21.93 9.21 -12.32
C VAL A 51 22.89 10.33 -12.71
N ALA A 52 23.91 10.60 -11.89
CA ALA A 52 24.92 11.62 -12.20
C ALA A 52 25.71 11.32 -13.49
N GLY A 53 25.88 10.03 -13.82
CA GLY A 53 26.49 9.56 -15.05
C GLY A 53 25.54 9.46 -16.26
N ASN A 54 24.29 9.90 -16.15
CA ASN A 54 23.24 9.74 -17.17
C ASN A 54 23.03 8.28 -17.62
N LEU A 55 23.29 7.31 -16.74
CA LEU A 55 23.08 5.89 -17.03
C LEU A 55 21.65 5.44 -16.76
N VAL A 56 20.95 6.15 -15.87
CA VAL A 56 19.57 5.89 -15.49
C VAL A 56 18.85 7.20 -15.18
N GLU A 57 17.60 7.31 -15.61
CA GLU A 57 16.66 8.34 -15.17
C GLU A 57 15.70 7.73 -14.15
N LEU A 58 15.50 8.41 -13.02
CA LEU A 58 14.55 8.01 -11.98
C LEU A 58 13.32 8.90 -12.04
N ASN A 59 12.13 8.30 -12.08
CA ASN A 59 10.86 9.02 -12.05
C ASN A 59 9.94 8.47 -10.96
N ARG A 60 9.53 9.34 -10.04
CA ARG A 60 8.60 9.01 -8.97
C ARG A 60 7.23 9.57 -9.28
N ARG A 61 6.22 8.70 -9.26
CA ARG A 61 4.82 9.09 -9.48
C ARG A 61 3.88 8.41 -8.50
N GLN A 62 2.69 8.95 -8.36
CA GLN A 62 1.63 8.32 -7.56
C GLN A 62 0.75 7.45 -8.46
N ILE A 63 0.43 6.26 -7.98
CA ILE A 63 -0.56 5.36 -8.60
C ILE A 63 -1.74 5.16 -7.66
N THR A 64 -2.91 4.89 -8.23
CA THR A 64 -4.03 4.37 -7.45
C THR A 64 -3.87 2.86 -7.31
N LEU A 65 -3.93 2.36 -6.09
CA LEU A 65 -4.17 0.94 -5.80
C LEU A 65 -5.64 0.76 -5.43
N GLU A 66 -6.25 -0.27 -5.98
CA GLU A 66 -7.65 -0.61 -5.75
C GLU A 66 -7.68 -1.99 -5.11
N GLU A 67 -7.95 -2.02 -3.80
CA GLU A 67 -7.92 -3.24 -3.01
C GLU A 67 -9.32 -3.62 -2.54
N GLU A 68 -9.65 -4.91 -2.63
CA GLU A 68 -10.99 -5.43 -2.30
C GLU A 68 -11.42 -5.10 -0.87
N PHE A 69 -10.48 -5.19 0.08
CA PHE A 69 -10.77 -5.07 1.52
C PHE A 69 -10.35 -3.73 2.13
N THR A 70 -9.45 -3.00 1.48
CA THR A 70 -8.91 -1.73 2.02
C THR A 70 -9.36 -0.52 1.20
N GLY A 71 -10.07 -0.73 0.08
CA GLY A 71 -10.56 0.32 -0.78
C GLY A 71 -9.46 0.92 -1.65
N SER A 72 -9.71 2.12 -2.17
CA SER A 72 -8.80 2.80 -3.09
C SER A 72 -7.91 3.80 -2.35
N TYR A 73 -6.61 3.78 -2.64
CA TYR A 73 -5.66 4.74 -2.08
C TYR A 73 -4.49 5.02 -3.04
N LYS A 74 -3.72 6.06 -2.73
CA LYS A 74 -2.54 6.45 -3.50
C LYS A 74 -1.29 5.83 -2.90
N ALA A 75 -0.44 5.27 -3.76
CA ALA A 75 0.87 4.74 -3.39
C ALA A 75 1.95 5.28 -4.35
N PRO A 76 3.19 5.46 -3.88
CA PRO A 76 4.29 5.84 -4.75
C PRO A 76 4.64 4.68 -5.69
N LEU A 77 5.14 5.01 -6.88
CA LEU A 77 5.77 4.10 -7.81
C LEU A 77 7.07 4.76 -8.28
N LEU A 78 8.13 3.96 -8.39
CA LEU A 78 9.43 4.40 -8.87
C LEU A 78 9.74 3.72 -10.22
N GLU A 79 9.91 4.52 -11.27
CA GLU A 79 10.37 4.07 -12.59
C GLU A 79 11.84 4.37 -12.76
N LEU A 80 12.58 3.38 -13.25
CA LEU A 80 13.97 3.48 -13.66
C LEU A 80 13.98 3.34 -15.17
N ARG A 81 14.46 4.35 -15.88
CA ARG A 81 14.58 4.33 -17.34
C ARG A 81 16.04 4.28 -17.74
N PHE A 82 16.33 3.35 -18.64
CA PHE A 82 17.64 3.14 -19.24
C PHE A 82 17.47 3.21 -20.76
N SER A 83 18.58 3.19 -21.50
CA SER A 83 18.59 3.36 -22.96
C SER A 83 17.67 2.39 -23.73
N ASP A 84 17.52 1.18 -23.22
CA ASP A 84 16.84 0.05 -23.89
C ASP A 84 15.61 -0.45 -23.12
N GLY A 85 15.21 0.20 -22.03
CA GLY A 85 14.11 -0.31 -21.24
C GLY A 85 13.67 0.54 -20.06
N THR A 86 12.61 0.09 -19.42
CA THR A 86 12.07 0.68 -18.19
C THR A 86 11.78 -0.43 -17.19
N VAL A 87 12.29 -0.25 -15.97
CA VAL A 87 11.95 -1.08 -14.82
C VAL A 87 11.06 -0.26 -13.90
N SER A 88 9.96 -0.85 -13.44
CA SER A 88 9.06 -0.19 -12.49
C SER A 88 8.99 -0.95 -11.18
N LEU A 89 9.29 -0.27 -10.09
CA LEU A 89 9.04 -0.74 -8.73
C LEU A 89 7.61 -0.35 -8.37
N ARG A 90 6.69 -1.26 -8.72
CA ARG A 90 5.25 -1.09 -8.46
C ARG A 90 4.88 -1.80 -7.16
N PRO A 91 4.37 -1.08 -6.15
CA PRO A 91 3.90 -1.72 -4.94
C PRO A 91 2.66 -2.58 -5.22
N ILE A 92 2.54 -3.65 -4.43
CA ILE A 92 1.37 -4.52 -4.34
C ILE A 92 1.00 -4.60 -2.85
N TRP A 93 -0.29 -4.68 -2.57
CA TRP A 93 -0.82 -4.89 -1.23
C TRP A 93 -1.57 -6.21 -1.18
#